data_AF-A0A1Q9P6S9-F1
#
_entry.id   AF-A0A1Q9P6S9-F1
#
_cell.length_a   1.000
_cell.length_b   1.000
_cell.length_c   1.000
_cell.angle_alpha   90.00
_cell.angle_beta   90.00
_cell.angle_gamma   90.00
#
_symmetry.space_group_name_H-M   'P 1'
#
loop_
_entity.id
_entity.type
_entity.pdbx_description
1 polymer ?
#
loop_
_entity_poly.entity_id
_entity_poly.type
_entity_poly.pdbx_seq_one_letter_code
_entity_poly.pdbx_strand_id
1 'polypeptide(L)'
;MTKVNGLSIRYIDIPNEGKETIVLLPYGGGMIGMWNGVIPHFKKDYRILALDQRCHGFSDKPDECHIDDMAIDVAALMDILEENCLHPEIEEVTKDHLTVRIECPGSTDATFTINLSQWTFDEEWEVETTIEEVKKEEVKEAT
;
A
#
# COMPACT_ATOMS: atom_id res chain seq x y z
N MET A 1 6.20 -1.63 -6.82
CA MET A 1 6.32 -2.02 -8.26
C MET A 1 6.07 -3.52 -8.34
N THR A 2 5.45 -4.01 -9.40
CA THR A 2 5.29 -5.44 -9.65
C THR A 2 5.40 -5.76 -11.15
N LYS A 3 5.49 -7.04 -11.50
CA LYS A 3 5.50 -7.51 -12.89
C LYS A 3 4.08 -7.77 -13.37
N VAL A 4 3.66 -7.09 -14.44
CA VAL A 4 2.34 -7.19 -15.06
C VAL A 4 2.56 -7.35 -16.57
N ASN A 5 2.07 -8.45 -17.16
CA ASN A 5 2.23 -8.72 -18.61
C ASN A 5 3.68 -8.56 -19.12
N GLY A 6 4.67 -8.93 -18.30
CA GLY A 6 6.11 -8.79 -18.62
C GLY A 6 6.71 -7.42 -18.33
N LEU A 7 5.90 -6.40 -18.00
CA LEU A 7 6.32 -5.04 -17.70
C LEU A 7 6.47 -4.82 -16.19
N SER A 8 7.43 -3.98 -15.80
CA SER A 8 7.50 -3.40 -14.45
C SER A 8 6.52 -2.25 -14.34
N ILE A 9 5.47 -2.43 -13.54
CA ILE A 9 4.46 -1.41 -13.28
C ILE A 9 4.62 -0.83 -11.88
N ARG A 10 4.72 0.50 -11.80
CA ARG A 10 4.64 1.23 -10.53
C ARG A 10 3.19 1.50 -10.19
N TYR A 11 2.85 1.22 -8.93
CA TYR A 11 1.56 1.49 -8.35
C TYR A 11 1.70 1.86 -6.87
N ILE A 12 0.63 2.44 -6.32
CA ILE A 12 0.35 2.61 -4.91
C ILE A 12 -0.95 1.87 -4.66
N ASP A 13 -0.95 1.00 -3.65
CA ASP A 13 -2.14 0.34 -3.11
C ASP A 13 -2.31 0.80 -1.66
N ILE A 14 -3.42 1.46 -1.38
CA ILE A 14 -3.80 1.86 -0.02
C ILE A 14 -4.98 0.96 0.36
N PRO A 15 -4.74 -0.07 1.18
CA PRO A 15 -5.78 -1.02 1.56
C PRO A 15 -6.88 -0.34 2.38
N ASN A 16 -8.09 -0.90 2.27
CA ASN A 16 -9.23 -0.56 3.11
C ASN A 16 -10.21 -1.73 3.12
N GLU A 17 -10.23 -2.47 4.23
CA GLU A 17 -10.88 -3.78 4.33
C GLU A 17 -12.39 -3.71 4.03
N GLY A 18 -12.85 -4.62 3.17
CA GLY A 18 -14.27 -4.76 2.82
C GLY A 18 -14.85 -3.56 2.05
N LYS A 19 -14.01 -2.61 1.61
CA LYS A 19 -14.43 -1.45 0.82
C LYS A 19 -14.23 -1.67 -0.67
N GLU A 20 -15.02 -0.94 -1.44
CA GLU A 20 -14.86 -0.88 -2.89
C GLU A 20 -13.52 -0.23 -3.26
N THR A 21 -12.95 -0.70 -4.37
CA THR A 21 -11.68 -0.17 -4.91
C THR A 21 -11.94 0.96 -5.89
N ILE A 22 -11.29 2.10 -5.68
CA ILE A 22 -11.18 3.16 -6.69
C ILE A 22 -9.83 3.03 -7.39
N VAL A 23 -9.86 2.87 -8.72
CA VAL A 23 -8.66 2.87 -9.56
C VAL A 23 -8.46 4.26 -10.18
N LEU A 24 -7.33 4.89 -9.87
CA LEU A 24 -6.96 6.22 -10.33
C LEU A 24 -6.01 6.15 -11.52
N LEU A 25 -6.52 6.47 -12.71
CA LEU A 25 -5.79 6.39 -13.99
C LEU A 25 -5.35 7.79 -14.44
N PRO A 26 -4.03 8.10 -14.49
CA PRO A 26 -3.54 9.36 -15.06
C PRO A 26 -3.97 9.53 -16.52
N TYR A 27 -4.18 10.77 -16.96
CA TYR A 27 -4.34 11.08 -18.39
C TYR A 27 -2.98 11.14 -19.09
N GLY A 28 -2.98 11.29 -20.42
CA GLY A 28 -1.76 11.30 -21.25
C GLY A 28 -0.68 12.27 -20.75
N GLY A 29 0.52 11.73 -20.52
CA GLY A 29 1.67 12.46 -19.95
C GLY A 29 1.67 12.58 -18.42
N GLY A 30 0.64 12.06 -17.75
CA GLY A 30 0.50 12.06 -16.30
C GLY A 30 1.30 10.96 -15.59
N MET A 31 1.26 10.98 -14.26
CA MET A 31 1.86 9.99 -13.37
C MET A 31 1.08 9.92 -12.04
N ILE A 32 1.33 8.90 -11.21
CA ILE A 32 0.64 8.68 -9.92
C ILE A 32 0.60 9.93 -9.03
N GLY A 33 1.68 10.72 -9.02
CA GLY A 33 1.82 11.88 -8.13
C GLY A 33 0.73 12.95 -8.31
N MET A 34 0.01 12.94 -9.43
CA MET A 34 -1.14 13.82 -9.67
C MET A 34 -2.29 13.59 -8.67
N TRP A 35 -2.34 12.41 -8.06
CA TRP A 35 -3.40 12.02 -7.14
C TRP A 35 -3.12 12.40 -5.69
N ASN A 36 -1.97 13.01 -5.37
CA ASN A 36 -1.61 13.38 -4.00
C ASN A 36 -2.67 14.26 -3.30
N GLY A 37 -3.32 15.15 -4.06
CA GLY A 37 -4.41 15.99 -3.55
C GLY A 37 -5.79 15.33 -3.56
N VAL A 38 -5.94 14.15 -4.17
CA VAL A 38 -7.22 13.43 -4.32
C VAL A 38 -7.31 12.28 -3.33
N ILE A 39 -6.25 11.49 -3.19
CA ILE A 39 -6.18 10.30 -2.33
C ILE A 39 -6.67 10.56 -0.90
N PRO A 40 -6.29 11.66 -0.21
CA PRO A 40 -6.73 11.88 1.17
C PRO A 40 -8.25 11.97 1.35
N HIS A 41 -8.99 12.33 0.30
CA HIS A 41 -10.45 12.46 0.37
C HIS A 41 -11.19 11.13 0.26
N PHE A 42 -10.57 10.09 -0.30
CA PHE A 42 -11.24 8.82 -0.57
C PHE A 42 -10.68 7.65 0.23
N LYS A 43 -9.42 7.71 0.67
CA LYS A 43 -8.74 6.57 1.33
C LYS A 43 -9.42 6.06 2.61
N LYS A 44 -10.26 6.89 3.26
CA LYS A 44 -11.01 6.49 4.45
C LYS A 44 -12.17 5.55 4.12
N ASP A 45 -12.81 5.74 2.97
CA ASP A 45 -14.05 5.07 2.62
C ASP A 45 -13.87 4.00 1.52
N TYR A 46 -12.72 4.02 0.83
CA TYR A 46 -12.39 3.15 -0.30
C TYR A 46 -10.97 2.62 -0.19
N ARG A 47 -10.72 1.45 -0.80
CA ARG A 47 -9.37 1.02 -1.17
C ARG A 47 -8.93 1.86 -2.36
N ILE A 48 -7.71 2.38 -2.35
CA ILE A 48 -7.21 3.21 -3.44
C ILE A 48 -6.08 2.51 -4.17
N LEU A 49 -6.27 2.29 -5.47
CA LEU A 49 -5.24 1.83 -6.38
C LEU A 49 -4.88 2.96 -7.36
N ALA A 50 -3.64 3.43 -7.34
CA ALA A 50 -3.13 4.39 -8.32
C ALA A 50 -1.91 3.81 -9.02
N LEU A 51 -1.80 3.95 -10.34
CA LEU A 51 -0.69 3.41 -11.11
C LEU A 51 -0.11 4.38 -12.14
N ASP A 52 1.18 4.20 -12.41
CA ASP A 52 1.81 4.74 -13.61
C ASP A 52 1.48 3.71 -14.70
N GLN A 53 0.62 4.07 -15.66
CA GLN A 53 0.35 3.18 -16.78
C GLN A 53 1.64 2.87 -17.56
N ARG A 54 1.64 1.82 -18.39
CA ARG A 54 2.70 1.64 -19.38
C ARG A 54 2.94 2.94 -20.13
N CYS A 55 4.21 3.19 -20.48
CA CYS A 55 4.66 4.41 -21.14
C CYS A 55 4.61 5.70 -20.28
N HIS A 56 4.17 5.62 -19.02
CA HIS A 56 4.03 6.77 -18.13
C HIS A 56 4.88 6.65 -16.87
N GLY A 57 5.16 7.79 -16.25
CA GLY A 57 5.87 7.89 -14.98
C GLY A 57 7.10 6.99 -14.90
N PHE A 58 7.14 6.15 -13.87
CA PHE A 58 8.26 5.24 -13.59
C PHE A 58 7.95 3.78 -13.96
N SER A 59 6.84 3.53 -14.65
CA SER A 59 6.58 2.23 -15.28
C SER A 59 7.38 2.07 -16.58
N ASP A 60 7.49 0.82 -17.03
CA ASP A 60 8.17 0.48 -18.28
C ASP A 60 7.54 1.18 -19.48
N LYS A 61 8.38 1.45 -20.48
CA LYS A 61 8.05 2.20 -21.70
C LYS A 61 8.33 1.30 -22.91
N PRO A 62 7.42 0.36 -23.21
CA PRO A 62 7.53 -0.45 -24.42
C PRO A 62 7.44 0.44 -25.68
N ASP A 63 7.82 -0.12 -26.83
CA ASP A 63 7.79 0.60 -28.11
C ASP A 63 6.36 1.02 -28.51
N GLU A 64 5.34 0.28 -28.05
CA GLU A 64 3.93 0.51 -28.34
C GLU A 64 3.10 0.78 -27.08
N CYS A 65 2.24 1.79 -27.15
CA CYS A 65 1.46 2.30 -26.03
C CYS A 65 -0.04 2.34 -26.38
N HIS A 66 -0.63 1.19 -26.70
CA HIS A 66 -2.04 1.11 -27.03
C HIS A 66 -2.93 1.16 -25.78
N ILE A 67 -4.07 1.85 -25.89
CA ILE A 67 -5.05 1.99 -24.80
C ILE A 67 -5.61 0.62 -24.39
N ASP A 68 -5.81 -0.28 -25.35
CA ASP A 68 -6.29 -1.64 -25.07
C ASP A 68 -5.31 -2.40 -24.14
N ASP A 69 -4.00 -2.27 -24.39
CA ASP A 69 -3.02 -2.90 -23.52
C ASP A 69 -2.92 -2.23 -22.15
N MET A 70 -3.14 -0.91 -22.07
CA MET A 70 -3.22 -0.20 -20.78
C MET A 70 -4.39 -0.73 -19.94
N ALA A 71 -5.53 -1.02 -20.57
CA ALA A 71 -6.68 -1.62 -19.89
C ALA A 71 -6.39 -3.06 -19.42
N ILE A 72 -5.73 -3.86 -20.27
CA ILE A 72 -5.31 -5.23 -19.93
C ILE A 72 -4.31 -5.23 -18.77
N ASP A 73 -3.39 -4.26 -18.71
CA ASP A 73 -2.46 -4.12 -17.58
C ASP A 73 -3.17 -3.78 -16.28
N VAL A 74 -4.18 -2.92 -16.32
CA VAL A 74 -4.95 -2.59 -15.11
C VAL A 74 -5.66 -3.83 -14.59
N ALA A 75 -6.33 -4.59 -15.47
CA ALA A 75 -7.00 -5.83 -15.09
C ALA A 75 -6.00 -6.86 -14.50
N ALA A 76 -4.89 -7.10 -15.19
CA ALA A 76 -3.86 -8.04 -14.71
C ALA A 76 -3.23 -7.59 -13.39
N LEU A 77 -3.02 -6.28 -13.18
CA LEU A 77 -2.56 -5.76 -11.90
C LEU A 77 -3.58 -6.05 -10.80
N MET A 78 -4.87 -5.85 -11.06
CA MET A 78 -5.92 -6.16 -10.08
C MET A 78 -5.93 -7.64 -9.71
N ASP A 79 -5.87 -8.54 -10.69
CA ASP A 79 -5.79 -10.00 -10.44
C ASP A 79 -4.57 -10.34 -9.55
N ILE A 80 -3.40 -9.78 -9.87
CA ILE A 80 -2.17 -9.98 -9.08
C ILE A 80 -2.34 -9.49 -7.64
N LEU A 81 -3.02 -8.35 -7.43
CA LEU A 81 -3.23 -7.79 -6.09
C LEU A 81 -4.34 -8.49 -5.31
N GLU A 82 -5.26 -9.18 -6.00
CA GLU A 82 -6.25 -10.05 -5.37
C GLU A 82 -5.66 -11.40 -4.98
N GLU A 83 -4.58 -11.85 -5.63
CA GLU A 83 -3.94 -13.14 -5.35
C GLU A 83 -2.78 -13.05 -4.33
N ASN A 84 -2.15 -11.89 -4.16
CA ASN A 84 -0.95 -11.76 -3.34
C ASN A 84 -1.21 -11.14 -1.96
N CYS A 85 -0.61 -11.75 -0.93
CA CYS A 85 -0.52 -11.17 0.41
C CYS A 85 0.48 -10.00 0.42
N LEU A 86 0.01 -8.75 0.47
CA LEU A 86 0.89 -7.59 0.20
C LEU A 86 0.89 -6.51 1.28
N HIS A 87 0.11 -6.65 2.35
CA HIS A 87 0.04 -5.62 3.39
C HIS A 87 0.37 -6.19 4.77
N PRO A 88 1.66 -6.18 5.17
CA PRO A 88 2.04 -6.45 6.55
C PRO A 88 1.60 -5.29 7.45
N GLU A 89 0.72 -5.56 8.38
CA GLU A 89 0.36 -4.71 9.49
C GLU A 89 0.99 -5.25 10.78
N ILE A 90 1.55 -4.35 11.58
CA ILE A 90 2.01 -4.69 12.93
C ILE A 90 0.80 -4.66 13.85
N GLU A 91 0.35 -5.85 14.28
CA GLU A 91 -0.79 -5.95 15.20
C GLU A 91 -0.39 -5.65 16.64
N GLU A 92 0.82 -6.06 17.04
CA GLU A 92 1.30 -5.91 18.41
C GLU A 92 2.82 -5.81 18.46
N VAL A 93 3.31 -4.86 19.26
CA VAL A 93 4.72 -4.75 19.64
C VAL A 93 4.83 -4.82 21.15
N THR A 94 5.62 -5.76 21.65
CA THR A 94 6.03 -5.81 23.05
C THR A 94 7.54 -5.81 23.17
N LYS A 95 8.06 -5.85 24.40
CA LYS A 95 9.50 -6.01 24.62
C LYS A 95 10.03 -7.38 24.17
N ASP A 96 9.16 -8.39 24.14
CA ASP A 96 9.55 -9.78 23.95
C ASP A 96 9.13 -10.32 22.56
N HIS A 97 8.12 -9.73 21.93
CA HIS A 97 7.60 -10.19 20.63
C HIS A 97 7.03 -9.07 19.75
N LEU A 98 7.03 -9.36 18.45
CA LEU A 98 6.39 -8.57 17.39
C LEU A 98 5.42 -9.48 16.63
N THR A 99 4.14 -9.14 16.61
CA THR A 99 3.14 -9.85 15.79
C THR A 99 2.87 -9.06 14.52
N VAL A 100 3.10 -9.72 13.38
CA VAL A 100 2.81 -9.17 12.06
C VAL A 100 1.69 -10.00 11.43
N ARG A 101 0.65 -9.31 10.99
CA ARG A 101 -0.39 -9.88 10.11
C ARG A 101 -0.12 -9.40 8.71
N ILE A 102 -0.02 -10.32 7.76
CA ILE A 102 0.00 -9.99 6.34
C ILE A 102 -1.41 -10.27 5.82
N GLU A 103 -2.08 -9.21 5.40
CA GLU A 103 -3.36 -9.35 4.71
C GLU A 103 -3.17 -10.09 3.40
N CYS A 104 -3.99 -11.11 3.19
CA CYS A 104 -4.00 -11.96 2.02
C CYS A 104 -5.36 -11.89 1.33
N PRO A 105 -5.58 -10.90 0.43
CA PRO A 105 -6.76 -10.89 -0.41
C PRO A 105 -6.98 -12.26 -1.07
N GLY A 106 -8.25 -12.69 -1.16
CA GLY A 106 -8.61 -13.98 -1.78
C GLY A 106 -8.20 -15.25 -1.02
N SER A 107 -7.53 -15.16 0.13
CA SER A 107 -7.14 -16.32 0.94
C SER A 107 -7.14 -16.00 2.44
N THR A 108 -6.60 -16.90 3.28
CA THR A 108 -6.50 -16.66 4.73
C THR A 108 -5.26 -15.81 5.02
N ASP A 109 -5.43 -14.76 5.82
CA ASP A 109 -4.32 -13.93 6.28
C ASP A 109 -3.19 -14.74 6.91
N ALA A 110 -1.96 -14.27 6.69
CA ALA A 110 -0.78 -14.87 7.27
C ALA A 110 -0.35 -14.07 8.50
N THR A 111 -0.61 -14.62 9.69
CA THR A 111 -0.10 -14.05 10.94
C THR A 111 1.13 -14.81 11.40
N PHE A 112 2.19 -14.09 11.74
CA PHE A 112 3.37 -14.68 12.38
C PHE A 112 3.90 -13.80 13.50
N THR A 113 4.48 -14.44 14.51
CA THR A 113 5.06 -13.76 15.66
C THR A 113 6.58 -13.94 15.64
N ILE A 114 7.31 -12.83 15.67
CA ILE A 114 8.76 -12.80 15.84
C ILE A 114 9.05 -12.66 17.34
N ASN A 115 9.79 -13.62 17.91
CA ASN A 115 10.24 -13.52 19.29
C ASN A 115 11.54 -12.69 19.36
N LEU A 116 11.49 -11.50 19.94
CA LEU A 116 12.59 -10.54 19.96
C LEU A 116 13.74 -10.97 20.89
N SER A 117 13.46 -11.80 21.92
CA SER A 117 14.50 -12.32 22.81
C SER A 117 15.50 -13.26 22.11
N GLN A 118 15.18 -13.71 20.90
CA GLN A 118 16.02 -14.57 20.07
C GLN A 118 16.77 -13.81 18.97
N TRP A 119 16.62 -12.48 18.89
CA TRP A 119 17.14 -11.63 17.83
C TRP A 119 18.04 -10.54 18.40
N THR A 120 19.19 -10.31 17.76
CA THR A 120 20.10 -9.19 18.06
C THR A 120 19.90 -8.11 17.01
N PHE A 121 19.53 -6.90 17.44
CA PHE A 121 19.36 -5.74 16.56
C PHE A 121 20.60 -4.86 16.61
N ASP A 122 21.02 -4.31 15.47
CA ASP A 122 22.07 -3.29 15.43
C ASP A 122 21.54 -1.99 16.07
N GLU A 123 22.37 -1.34 16.90
CA GLU A 123 21.99 -0.25 17.82
C GLU A 123 21.45 1.06 17.17
N GLU A 124 21.26 1.11 15.84
CA GLU A 124 20.90 2.34 15.10
C GLU A 124 19.39 2.60 14.96
N TRP A 125 18.51 1.85 15.63
CA TRP A 125 17.07 2.05 15.52
C TRP A 125 16.50 2.74 16.77
N GLU A 126 16.36 4.08 16.73
CA GLU A 126 15.46 4.79 17.65
C GLU A 126 14.01 4.53 17.24
N VAL A 127 13.31 3.70 18.02
CA VAL A 127 11.86 3.51 17.89
C VAL A 127 11.17 4.70 18.55
N GLU A 128 10.82 5.73 17.78
CA GLU A 128 9.91 6.78 18.25
C GLU A 128 8.52 6.16 18.48
N THR A 129 8.23 5.83 19.74
CA THR A 129 6.93 5.34 20.20
C THR A 129 5.92 6.50 20.21
N THR A 130 5.29 6.78 19.06
CA THR A 130 4.24 7.79 18.94
C THR A 130 2.84 7.16 19.02
N ILE A 131 2.45 6.64 20.20
CA ILE A 131 1.06 6.18 20.42
C ILE A 131 0.39 6.78 21.68
N GLU A 132 1.12 7.44 22.60
CA GLU A 132 0.50 7.97 23.83
C GLU A 132 0.21 9.49 23.88
N GLU A 133 0.69 10.33 22.96
CA GLU A 133 0.51 11.79 23.09
C GLU A 133 -0.76 12.38 22.46
N VAL A 134 -1.45 11.68 21.55
CA VAL A 134 -2.69 12.18 20.93
C VAL A 134 -3.84 12.34 21.94
N LYS A 135 -3.79 11.66 23.10
CA LYS A 135 -4.85 11.77 24.13
C LYS A 135 -4.68 12.93 25.12
N LYS A 136 -3.57 13.68 25.09
CA LYS A 136 -3.34 14.78 26.05
C LYS A 136 -3.63 16.18 25.50
N GLU A 137 -3.78 16.36 24.19
CA GLU A 137 -4.10 17.67 23.61
C GLU A 137 -5.61 17.98 23.58
N GLU A 138 -6.50 16.99 23.45
CA GLU A 138 -7.95 17.23 23.43
C GLU A 138 -8.58 17.68 24.77
N VAL A 139 -7.83 17.65 25.89
CA VAL A 139 -8.34 18.10 27.20
C VAL A 139 -7.85 19.51 27.59
N LYS A 140 -6.95 20.12 26.82
CA LYS A 140 -6.38 21.46 27.15
C LYS A 140 -6.96 22.64 26.37
N GLU A 141 -7.79 22.43 25.35
CA GLU A 141 -8.47 23.51 24.62
C GLU A 141 -9.92 23.76 25.07
N ALA A 142 -10.38 23.13 26.16
CA ALA A 142 -11.74 23.28 26.70
C ALA A 142 -11.78 23.93 28.11
N THR A 143 -10.92 24.90 28.39
CA THR A 143 -11.00 25.78 29.58
C THR A 143 -10.78 27.24 29.24
#